data_AF-A0A3D6B855-F1
#
_entry.id   AF-A0A3D6B855-F1
#
_cell.length_a   1.000
_cell.length_b   1.000
_cell.length_c   1.000
_cell.angle_alpha   90.00
_cell.angle_beta   90.00
_cell.angle_gamma   90.00
#
_symmetry.space_group_name_H-M   'P 1'
#
loop_
_entity.id
_entity.type
_entity.pdbx_description
1 polymer ?
#
loop_
_entity_poly.entity_id
_entity_poly.type
_entity_poly.pdbx_seq_one_letter_code
_entity_poly.pdbx_strand_id
1 'polypeptide(L)'
;MKISTLLLLTTSIAYGIVWSIIYLLVSIFHGMTRMFNDDFIFLIARLLHINLSSVLLGFIFAFLDGALFGSLLGILLLTIYKKNPDE
;
A
#
# COMPACT_ATOMS: atom_id res chain seq x y z
N MET A 1 13.96 -16.69 -10.28
CA MET A 1 13.14 -16.22 -9.15
C MET A 1 11.92 -17.12 -9.03
N LYS A 2 11.49 -17.54 -7.83
CA LYS A 2 10.32 -18.43 -7.68
C LYS A 2 9.04 -17.69 -8.08
N ILE A 3 8.07 -18.37 -8.70
CA ILE A 3 6.75 -17.81 -9.09
C ILE A 3 6.06 -17.14 -7.89
N SER A 4 6.15 -17.76 -6.71
CA SER A 4 5.62 -17.20 -5.47
C SER A 4 6.23 -15.84 -5.12
N THR A 5 7.54 -15.70 -5.28
CA THR A 5 8.26 -14.44 -5.01
C THR A 5 7.88 -13.38 -6.03
N LEU A 6 7.78 -13.76 -7.31
CA LEU A 6 7.35 -12.84 -8.37
C LEU A 6 5.93 -12.33 -8.13
N LEU A 7 4.99 -13.21 -7.79
CA LEU A 7 3.60 -12.83 -7.55
C LEU A 7 3.45 -11.89 -6.34
N LEU A 8 4.14 -12.19 -5.23
CA LEU A 8 4.16 -11.32 -4.05
C LEU A 8 4.75 -9.94 -4.36
N LEU A 9 5.87 -9.90 -5.08
CA LEU A 9 6.55 -8.66 -5.40
C LEU A 9 5.70 -7.80 -6.35
N THR A 10 5.08 -8.42 -7.35
CA THR A 10 4.23 -7.73 -8.33
C THR A 10 2.97 -7.17 -7.67
N THR A 11 2.28 -7.97 -6.85
CA THR A 11 1.06 -7.53 -6.15
C THR A 11 1.34 -6.40 -5.15
N SER A 12 2.46 -6.49 -4.41
CA SER A 12 2.88 -5.45 -3.47
C SER A 12 3.22 -4.14 -4.19
N ILE A 13 4.02 -4.20 -5.25
CA ILE A 13 4.40 -2.99 -6.01
C ILE A 13 3.17 -2.37 -6.68
N ALA A 14 2.31 -3.19 -7.31
CA ALA A 14 1.11 -2.69 -7.99
C ALA A 14 0.18 -1.96 -7.01
N TYR A 15 -0.12 -2.55 -5.86
CA TYR A 15 -0.96 -1.90 -4.85
C TYR A 15 -0.28 -0.68 -4.22
N GLY A 16 1.03 -0.74 -3.96
CA GLY A 16 1.80 0.40 -3.47
C GLY A 16 1.70 1.60 -4.43
N ILE A 17 1.89 1.37 -5.73
CA ILE A 17 1.77 2.42 -6.76
C ILE A 17 0.34 2.96 -6.81
N VAL A 18 -0.67 2.08 -6.89
CA VAL A 18 -2.08 2.50 -6.97
C VAL A 18 -2.47 3.34 -5.76
N TRP A 19 -2.13 2.91 -4.56
CA TRP A 19 -2.46 3.66 -3.34
C TRP A 19 -1.72 4.99 -3.25
N SER A 20 -0.47 5.03 -3.68
CA SER A 20 0.32 6.26 -3.74
C SER A 20 -0.23 7.27 -4.75
N ILE A 21 -0.72 6.80 -5.90
CA ILE A 21 -1.36 7.66 -6.90
C ILE A 21 -2.67 8.22 -6.34
N ILE A 22 -3.50 7.37 -5.70
CA ILE A 22 -4.73 7.82 -5.03
C ILE A 22 -4.40 8.91 -4.01
N TYR A 23 -3.37 8.70 -3.18
CA TYR A 23 -2.91 9.71 -2.24
C TYR A 23 -2.51 11.01 -2.95
N LEU A 24 -1.69 10.95 -4.00
CA LEU A 24 -1.24 12.15 -4.73
C LEU A 24 -2.42 12.91 -5.32
N LEU A 25 -3.36 12.21 -5.96
CA LEU A 25 -4.57 12.82 -6.51
C LEU A 25 -5.35 13.54 -5.42
N VAL A 26 -5.64 12.87 -4.30
CA VAL A 26 -6.36 13.48 -3.18
C VAL A 26 -5.59 14.67 -2.59
N SER A 27 -4.26 14.58 -2.49
CA SER A 27 -3.40 15.67 -1.99
C SER A 27 -3.32 16.88 -2.92
N ILE A 28 -3.55 16.70 -4.22
CA ILE A 28 -3.57 17.79 -5.22
C ILE A 28 -4.93 18.50 -5.18
N PHE A 29 -6.02 17.75 -5.10
CA PHE A 29 -7.37 18.32 -5.11
C PHE A 29 -7.74 19.04 -3.81
N HIS A 30 -7.00 18.80 -2.73
CA HIS A 30 -7.22 19.44 -1.44
C HIS A 30 -5.88 19.73 -0.79
N GLY A 31 -5.63 20.98 -0.36
CA GLY A 31 -4.41 21.40 0.35
C GLY A 31 -4.28 20.81 1.76
N MET A 32 -4.31 19.48 1.86
CA MET A 32 -4.68 18.74 3.06
C MET A 32 -3.62 17.72 3.46
N THR A 33 -2.40 18.18 3.72
CA THR A 33 -1.51 17.44 4.63
C THR A 33 -2.16 17.25 6.02
N ARG A 34 -3.06 18.17 6.44
CA ARG A 34 -3.80 18.05 7.71
C ARG A 34 -4.86 16.95 7.70
N MET A 35 -5.70 16.84 6.67
CA MET A 35 -6.76 15.81 6.64
C MET A 35 -6.21 14.38 6.64
N PHE A 36 -5.02 14.14 6.07
CA PHE A 36 -4.37 12.83 6.17
C PHE A 36 -3.82 12.53 7.58
N ASN A 37 -3.47 13.55 8.37
CA ASN A 37 -3.11 13.33 9.78
C ASN A 37 -4.34 13.17 10.68
N ASP A 38 -5.45 13.84 10.35
CA ASP A 38 -6.63 13.90 11.21
C ASP A 38 -7.68 12.83 10.87
N ASP A 39 -7.96 12.58 9.57
CA ASP A 39 -9.04 11.69 9.11
C ASP A 39 -8.54 10.44 8.36
N PHE A 40 -7.40 10.52 7.68
CA PHE A 40 -6.88 9.46 6.81
C PHE A 40 -5.49 8.96 7.25
N ILE A 41 -5.40 8.53 8.51
CA ILE A 41 -4.11 8.11 9.09
C ILE A 41 -3.65 6.80 8.45
N PHE A 42 -2.54 6.85 7.71
CA PHE A 42 -1.86 5.65 7.21
C PHE A 42 -1.53 4.70 8.36
N LEU A 43 -1.83 3.41 8.17
CA LEU A 43 -1.66 2.37 9.18
C LEU A 43 -0.21 2.34 9.68
N ILE A 44 0.76 2.34 8.76
CA ILE A 44 2.17 2.27 9.14
C ILE A 44 2.62 3.57 9.82
N ALA A 45 2.19 4.74 9.36
CA ALA A 45 2.51 6.01 10.02
C ALA A 45 1.92 6.05 11.45
N ARG A 46 0.70 5.53 11.63
CA ARG A 46 0.03 5.41 12.93
C ARG A 46 0.79 4.50 13.89
N LEU A 47 1.18 3.31 13.43
CA LEU A 47 1.91 2.34 14.24
C LEU A 47 3.28 2.86 14.68
N LEU A 48 3.91 3.71 13.85
CA LEU A 48 5.20 4.32 14.15
C LEU A 48 5.08 5.68 14.84
N HIS A 49 3.87 6.16 15.14
CA HIS A 49 3.61 7.49 15.71
C HIS A 49 4.28 8.64 14.93
N ILE A 50 4.29 8.55 13.59
CA ILE A 50 4.92 9.54 12.71
C ILE A 50 3.85 10.53 12.21
N ASN A 51 4.08 11.82 12.47
CA ASN A 51 3.26 12.89 11.91
C ASN A 51 3.68 13.19 10.46
N LEU A 52 2.72 13.25 9.55
CA LEU A 52 2.94 13.53 8.13
C LEU A 52 3.15 15.04 7.95
N SER A 53 4.40 15.47 7.88
CA SER A 53 4.78 16.88 7.73
C SER A 53 4.85 17.36 6.27
N SER A 54 4.85 16.44 5.30
CA SER A 54 5.04 16.76 3.88
C SER A 54 4.28 15.80 2.97
N VAL A 55 4.02 16.26 1.74
CA VAL A 55 3.38 15.45 0.70
C VAL A 55 4.21 14.21 0.40
N LEU A 56 5.55 14.35 0.32
CA LEU A 56 6.46 13.24 0.09
C LEU A 56 6.34 12.14 1.16
N LEU A 57 6.24 12.54 2.43
CA LEU A 57 6.15 11.58 3.53
C LEU A 57 4.83 10.81 3.46
N GLY A 58 3.71 11.49 3.18
CA GLY A 58 2.43 10.80 2.96
C GLY A 58 2.44 9.91 1.71
N PHE A 59 3.18 10.27 0.66
CA PHE A 59 3.37 9.40 -0.52
C PHE A 59 4.11 8.11 -0.14
N ILE A 60 5.18 8.22 0.65
CA ILE A 60 5.93 7.05 1.11
C ILE A 60 5.05 6.15 1.97
N PHE A 61 4.31 6.71 2.93
CA PHE A 61 3.43 5.90 3.78
C PHE A 61 2.24 5.31 3.03
N ALA A 62 1.67 6.03 2.05
CA ALA A 62 0.70 5.46 1.13
C ALA A 62 1.30 4.29 0.35
N PHE A 63 2.52 4.42 -0.17
CA PHE A 63 3.19 3.33 -0.87
C PHE A 63 3.35 2.10 0.04
N LEU A 64 3.82 2.31 1.26
CA LEU A 64 4.06 1.22 2.21
C LEU A 64 2.77 0.54 2.64
N ASP A 65 1.72 1.29 2.94
CA ASP A 65 0.39 0.74 3.26
C ASP A 65 -0.17 -0.06 2.08
N GLY A 66 -0.13 0.51 0.88
CA GLY A 66 -0.55 -0.17 -0.34
C GLY A 66 0.24 -1.45 -0.57
N ALA A 67 1.57 -1.41 -0.40
CA ALA A 67 2.42 -2.58 -0.56
C ALA A 67 2.12 -3.66 0.48
N LEU A 68 1.81 -3.29 1.72
CA LEU A 68 1.38 -4.21 2.77
C LEU A 68 0.07 -4.92 2.38
N PHE A 69 -0.95 -4.17 1.94
CA PHE A 69 -2.20 -4.76 1.46
C PHE A 69 -1.99 -5.64 0.22
N GLY A 70 -1.14 -5.22 -0.71
CA GLY A 70 -0.76 -6.01 -1.88
C GLY A 70 -0.06 -7.31 -1.51
N SER A 71 0.83 -7.29 -0.52
CA SER A 71 1.47 -8.50 0.03
C SER A 71 0.45 -9.47 0.61
N LEU A 72 -0.52 -8.98 1.40
CA LEU A 72 -1.59 -9.81 1.97
C LEU A 72 -2.43 -10.47 0.87
N LEU A 73 -2.80 -9.71 -0.17
CA LEU A 73 -3.50 -10.25 -1.33
C LEU A 73 -2.65 -11.29 -2.07
N GLY A 74 -1.37 -11.02 -2.29
CA GLY A 74 -0.46 -11.97 -2.93
C GLY A 74 -0.35 -13.27 -2.15
N ILE A 75 -0.27 -13.22 -0.82
CA ILE A 75 -0.29 -14.41 0.05
C ILE A 75 -1.60 -15.18 -0.09
N LEU A 76 -2.74 -14.47 -0.12
CA LEU A 76 -4.05 -15.08 -0.32
C LEU A 76 -4.14 -15.80 -1.66
N LEU A 77 -3.71 -15.15 -2.74
CA LEU A 77 -3.68 -15.74 -4.10
C LEU A 77 -2.80 -16.97 -4.16
N LEU A 78 -1.61 -16.94 -3.55
CA LEU A 78 -0.73 -18.10 -3.47
C LEU A 78 -1.35 -19.25 -2.67
N THR A 79 -2.09 -18.93 -1.60
CA THR A 79 -2.77 -19.94 -0.79
C THR A 79 -3.88 -20.62 -1.59
N ILE A 80 -4.65 -19.85 -2.34
CA ILE A 80 -5.70 -20.38 -3.24
C ILE A 80 -5.08 -21.24 -4.35
N TYR A 81 -4.03 -20.74 -5.01
CA TYR A 81 -3.34 -21.46 -6.09
C TYR A 81 -2.77 -22.80 -5.62
N LYS A 82 -2.12 -22.84 -4.44
CA LYS A 82 -1.59 -24.08 -3.89
C LYS A 82 -2.67 -25.07 -3.46
N LYS A 83 -3.89 -24.60 -3.16
CA LYS A 83 -5.01 -25.45 -2.74
C LYS A 83 -5.72 -26.09 -3.93
N ASN A 84 -5.61 -25.50 -5.13
CA ASN A 84 -6.16 -26.03 -6.38
C ASN A 84 -5.04 -26.19 -7.44
N PRO A 85 -4.09 -27.13 -7.26
CA PRO A 85 -3.00 -27.32 -8.22
C PRO A 85 -3.42 -27.96 -9.55
N ASP A 86 -4.67 -28.44 -9.66
CA ASP A 86 -5.12 -29.39 -10.71
C ASP A 86 -6.25 -28.84 -11.63
N GLU A 87 -6.35 -27.51 -11.76
CA GLU A 87 -6.91 -26.83 -12.94
C GLU A 87 -5.78 -26.04 -13.64
#